data_AF-A0A9W9JK90-F1
#
_entry.id   AF-A0A9W9JK90-F1
#
_cell.length_a   1.000
_cell.length_b   1.000
_cell.length_c   1.000
_cell.angle_alpha   90.00
_cell.angle_beta   90.00
_cell.angle_gamma   90.00
#
_symmetry.space_group_name_H-M   'P 1'
#
loop_
_entity.id
_entity.type
_entity.pdbx_description
1 polymer ?
#
loop_
_entity_poly.entity_id
_entity_poly.type
_entity_poly.pdbx_seq_one_letter_code
_entity_poly.pdbx_strand_id
1 'polypeptide(L)'
;MPPKPSMSSQSVVYESDTRSEERTSQPTRTEIQAIFQIARPAPKSSLGLAPKLLLQIQQLVQNKRPVPVLEMWQPPFQKSKLTRNFHQKVKLRSGDIYATLDESYITTSTGRQKDFSNAEQDSDGATPEKRIIAAICQNDNTTSTIYFRDARCRWQTSVSTGLAQSTPTYRFTINDENRDISDPGRIILQWEKRSKENALGGSLDAEQFVLLLIDRKARRKCRIATMTPGGFKIVVCFDLTEPMASTVVQDRHEALEIWLYTQTLTLGSWVAYQEGWLNYN
;
A
#
# COMPACT_ATOMS: atom_id res chain seq x y z
N MET A 1 -23.25 48.47 79.03
CA MET A 1 -22.74 47.72 77.87
C MET A 1 -23.93 47.25 77.04
N PRO A 2 -23.92 47.51 75.72
CA PRO A 2 -25.02 47.22 74.79
C PRO A 2 -25.08 45.72 74.40
N PRO A 3 -26.25 45.19 73.95
CA PRO A 3 -26.39 43.79 73.52
C PRO A 3 -26.21 43.65 72.01
N LYS A 4 -25.59 42.54 71.55
CA LYS A 4 -25.55 42.09 70.14
C LYS A 4 -25.06 40.63 70.05
N PRO A 5 -25.31 39.90 68.96
CA PRO A 5 -26.51 39.06 68.83
C PRO A 5 -26.20 37.58 68.50
N SER A 6 -27.23 36.75 68.66
CA SER A 6 -27.34 35.36 68.20
C SER A 6 -26.88 35.17 66.74
N MET A 7 -25.88 34.33 66.52
CA MET A 7 -25.49 33.86 65.19
C MET A 7 -26.26 32.60 64.81
N SER A 8 -27.13 32.75 63.82
CA SER A 8 -27.77 31.66 63.08
C SER A 8 -26.75 31.09 62.09
N SER A 9 -26.44 29.79 62.20
CA SER A 9 -25.59 29.07 61.26
C SER A 9 -26.37 28.76 59.99
N GLN A 10 -26.18 29.55 58.94
CA GLN A 10 -26.57 29.19 57.58
C GLN A 10 -25.53 28.21 57.01
N SER A 11 -25.96 26.99 56.71
CA SER A 11 -25.19 26.01 55.95
C SER A 11 -25.11 26.46 54.49
N VAL A 12 -23.93 26.89 54.05
CA VAL A 12 -23.65 27.16 52.63
C VAL A 12 -23.46 25.83 51.93
N VAL A 13 -24.41 25.47 51.07
CA VAL A 13 -24.30 24.36 50.11
C VAL A 13 -23.34 24.81 49.02
N TYR A 14 -22.17 24.16 48.93
CA TYR A 14 -21.26 24.33 47.80
C TYR A 14 -21.78 23.50 46.61
N GLU A 15 -22.47 24.14 45.67
CA GLU A 15 -22.56 23.63 44.30
C GLU A 15 -21.18 23.77 43.66
N SER A 16 -20.46 22.65 43.56
CA SER A 16 -19.22 22.59 42.80
C SER A 16 -19.57 22.45 41.33
N ASP A 17 -19.62 23.58 40.63
CA ASP A 17 -19.61 23.65 39.17
C ASP A 17 -18.28 23.07 38.65
N THR A 18 -18.22 21.75 38.52
CA THR A 18 -17.20 21.09 37.69
C THR A 18 -17.54 21.36 36.22
N ARG A 19 -17.16 22.55 35.75
CA ARG A 19 -16.99 22.86 34.34
C ARG A 19 -15.97 21.87 33.80
N SER A 20 -16.47 20.81 33.18
CA SER A 20 -15.67 19.81 32.49
C SER A 20 -14.94 20.52 31.37
N GLU A 21 -13.66 20.82 31.57
CA GLU A 21 -12.76 21.20 30.50
C GLU A 21 -12.72 20.03 29.52
N GLU A 22 -13.33 20.28 28.36
CA GLU A 22 -13.27 19.44 27.18
C GLU A 22 -11.80 19.23 26.82
N ARG A 23 -11.25 18.08 27.24
CA ARG A 23 -9.94 17.61 26.79
C ARG A 23 -10.02 17.53 25.28
N THR A 24 -9.40 18.50 24.62
CA THR A 24 -9.09 18.44 23.20
C THR A 24 -8.33 17.14 22.95
N SER A 25 -9.02 16.14 22.39
CA SER A 25 -8.45 14.86 22.01
C SER A 25 -7.28 15.13 21.07
N GLN A 26 -6.06 14.87 21.54
CA GLN A 26 -4.89 14.81 20.67
C GLN A 26 -5.20 13.85 19.50
N PRO A 27 -4.80 14.18 18.26
CA PRO A 27 -5.00 13.28 17.13
C PRO A 27 -4.32 11.95 17.46
N THR A 28 -5.13 10.89 17.58
CA THR A 28 -4.66 9.53 17.86
C THR A 28 -3.71 9.14 16.74
N ARG A 29 -2.41 9.08 17.06
CA ARG A 29 -1.37 8.68 16.12
C ARG A 29 -1.69 7.27 15.63
N THR A 30 -2.09 7.19 14.38
CA THR A 30 -2.44 5.93 13.73
C THR A 30 -1.18 5.10 13.48
N GLU A 31 -1.06 3.95 14.17
CA GLU A 31 0.04 3.02 13.96
C GLU A 31 -0.41 1.87 13.05
N ILE A 32 0.10 1.87 11.81
CA ILE A 32 -0.14 0.80 10.84
C ILE A 32 1.10 -0.08 10.77
N GLN A 33 0.95 -1.37 11.10
CA GLN A 33 2.03 -2.35 11.00
C GLN A 33 1.55 -3.64 10.36
N ALA A 34 2.30 -4.12 9.36
CA ALA A 34 2.06 -5.43 8.75
C ALA A 34 3.36 -6.05 8.21
N ILE A 35 3.41 -7.38 8.26
CA ILE A 35 4.51 -8.17 7.70
C ILE A 35 3.92 -9.05 6.59
N PHE A 36 4.61 -9.10 5.46
CA PHE A 36 4.24 -9.92 4.33
C PHE A 36 5.43 -10.75 3.87
N GLN A 37 5.18 -11.98 3.45
CA GLN A 37 6.17 -12.86 2.84
C GLN A 37 5.90 -13.03 1.35
N ILE A 38 6.96 -13.19 0.57
CA ILE A 38 6.89 -13.51 -0.85
C ILE A 38 7.03 -15.02 -1.01
N ALA A 39 5.98 -15.66 -1.51
CA ALA A 39 6.00 -17.04 -1.98
C ALA A 39 6.21 -17.05 -3.50
N ARG A 40 7.16 -17.88 -3.95
CA ARG A 40 7.53 -17.98 -5.36
C ARG A 40 6.96 -19.29 -5.91
N PRO A 41 6.12 -19.24 -6.96
CA PRO A 41 5.59 -20.46 -7.55
C PRO A 41 6.72 -21.29 -8.15
N ALA A 42 6.56 -22.62 -8.13
CA ALA A 42 7.50 -23.52 -8.79
C ALA A 42 7.63 -23.17 -10.29
N PRO A 43 8.84 -23.23 -10.88
CA PRO A 43 9.02 -22.98 -12.30
C PRO A 43 8.14 -23.95 -13.10
N LYS A 44 7.22 -23.39 -13.91
CA LYS A 44 6.42 -24.16 -14.86
C LYS A 44 6.74 -23.68 -16.27
N SER A 45 7.15 -24.60 -17.13
CA SER A 45 7.27 -24.33 -18.56
C SER A 45 5.87 -24.17 -19.14
N SER A 46 5.45 -22.93 -19.37
CA SER A 46 4.21 -22.64 -20.10
C SER A 46 4.57 -22.02 -21.44
N LEU A 47 3.94 -22.49 -22.52
CA LEU A 47 4.12 -21.95 -23.88
C LEU A 47 3.45 -20.56 -24.05
N GLY A 48 3.29 -19.78 -22.98
CA GLY A 48 2.62 -18.47 -23.00
C GLY A 48 1.11 -18.51 -23.30
N LEU A 49 0.52 -19.71 -23.33
CA LEU A 49 -0.90 -19.93 -23.62
C LEU A 49 -1.80 -19.70 -22.40
N ALA A 50 -1.23 -19.77 -21.20
CA ALA A 50 -1.91 -19.51 -19.94
C ALA A 50 -1.25 -18.34 -19.22
N PRO A 51 -1.99 -17.60 -18.37
CA PRO A 51 -1.38 -16.62 -17.47
C PRO A 51 -0.31 -17.28 -16.60
N LYS A 52 0.83 -16.60 -16.42
CA LYS A 52 1.94 -17.09 -15.60
C LYS A 52 1.95 -16.36 -14.26
N LEU A 53 1.77 -17.09 -13.16
CA LEU A 53 1.98 -16.54 -11.81
C LEU A 53 3.47 -16.26 -11.63
N LEU A 54 3.81 -15.02 -11.30
CA LEU A 54 5.19 -14.59 -11.02
C LEU A 54 5.51 -14.72 -9.53
N LEU A 55 4.61 -14.27 -8.68
CA LEU A 55 4.75 -14.33 -7.23
C LEU A 55 3.40 -14.27 -6.54
N GLN A 56 3.40 -14.73 -5.30
CA GLN A 56 2.29 -14.58 -4.38
C GLN A 56 2.79 -13.93 -3.08
N ILE A 57 2.06 -12.95 -2.58
CA ILE A 57 2.33 -12.26 -1.32
C ILE A 57 1.34 -12.76 -0.29
N GLN A 58 1.87 -13.15 0.87
CA GLN A 58 1.07 -13.62 1.98
C GLN A 58 1.26 -12.70 3.18
N GLN A 59 0.17 -12.25 3.78
CA GLN A 59 0.20 -11.50 5.04
C GLN A 59 0.47 -12.45 6.21
N LEU A 60 1.42 -12.08 7.06
CA LEU A 60 1.76 -12.80 8.27
C LEU A 60 1.08 -12.16 9.46
N VAL A 61 0.36 -12.98 10.23
CA VAL A 61 -0.27 -12.57 11.48
C VAL A 61 0.16 -13.55 12.57
N GLN A 62 0.49 -13.00 13.74
CA GLN A 62 0.97 -13.79 14.86
C GLN A 62 -0.05 -14.88 15.23
N ASN A 63 0.42 -16.12 15.38
CA ASN A 63 -0.37 -17.29 15.74
C ASN A 63 -1.51 -17.64 14.75
N LYS A 64 -1.43 -17.18 13.49
CA LYS A 64 -2.36 -17.56 12.41
C LYS A 64 -1.60 -18.11 11.21
N ARG A 65 -2.31 -18.84 10.35
CA ARG A 65 -1.75 -19.25 9.05
C ARG A 65 -1.43 -18.01 8.19
N PRO A 66 -0.40 -18.05 7.32
CA PRO A 66 -0.20 -17.04 6.30
C PRO A 66 -1.43 -16.89 5.40
N VAL A 67 -1.83 -15.65 5.11
CA VAL A 67 -3.02 -15.35 4.30
C VAL A 67 -2.60 -14.85 2.93
N PRO A 68 -2.96 -15.52 1.82
CA PRO A 68 -2.61 -15.08 0.48
C PRO A 68 -3.43 -13.85 0.08
N VAL A 69 -2.77 -12.68 -0.02
CA VAL A 69 -3.48 -11.41 -0.24
C VAL A 69 -3.34 -10.91 -1.67
N LEU A 70 -2.13 -10.98 -2.24
CA LEU A 70 -1.84 -10.34 -3.54
C LEU A 70 -0.99 -11.27 -4.41
N GLU A 71 -1.34 -11.38 -5.69
CA GLU A 71 -0.61 -12.17 -6.67
C GLU A 71 -0.24 -11.32 -7.87
N MET A 72 0.95 -11.54 -8.42
CA MET A 72 1.41 -10.89 -9.64
C MET A 72 1.46 -11.89 -10.78
N TRP A 73 0.89 -11.52 -11.92
CA TRP A 73 0.68 -12.39 -13.06
C TRP A 73 1.17 -11.75 -14.36
N GLN A 74 1.70 -12.55 -15.27
CA GLN A 74 1.86 -12.18 -16.67
C GLN A 74 0.64 -12.65 -17.47
N PRO A 75 0.11 -11.80 -18.37
CA PRO A 75 -1.02 -12.16 -19.21
C PRO A 75 -0.60 -13.22 -20.23
N PRO A 76 -1.57 -14.00 -20.75
CA PRO A 76 -1.31 -14.90 -21.87
C PRO A 76 -0.97 -14.07 -23.12
N PHE A 77 -0.35 -14.71 -24.11
CA PHE A 77 0.02 -14.07 -25.37
C PHE A 77 -1.21 -13.56 -26.17
N GLN A 78 -2.38 -14.19 -25.97
CA GLN A 78 -3.61 -13.79 -26.63
C GLN A 78 -4.27 -12.57 -25.96
N LYS A 79 -5.03 -11.79 -26.74
CA LYS A 79 -5.73 -10.59 -26.25
C LYS A 79 -6.68 -10.96 -25.10
N SER A 80 -6.34 -10.55 -23.89
CA SER A 80 -7.18 -10.75 -22.71
C SER A 80 -7.97 -9.48 -22.37
N LYS A 81 -9.20 -9.64 -21.86
CA LYS A 81 -10.07 -8.52 -21.42
C LYS A 81 -9.86 -8.16 -19.93
N LEU A 82 -8.70 -8.51 -19.37
CA LEU A 82 -8.36 -8.39 -17.95
C LEU A 82 -8.57 -6.98 -17.37
N THR A 83 -8.37 -5.95 -18.20
CA THR A 83 -8.44 -4.54 -17.77
C THR A 83 -9.71 -3.83 -18.21
N ARG A 84 -10.76 -4.57 -18.63
CA ARG A 84 -12.02 -3.98 -19.12
C ARG A 84 -12.70 -3.07 -18.09
N ASN A 85 -12.56 -3.38 -16.81
CA ASN A 85 -13.25 -2.69 -15.71
C ASN A 85 -12.39 -1.58 -15.07
N PHE A 86 -11.30 -1.18 -15.72
CA PHE A 86 -10.47 -0.07 -15.26
C PHE A 86 -11.09 1.25 -15.72
N HIS A 87 -10.94 2.30 -14.92
CA HIS A 87 -11.37 3.66 -15.29
C HIS A 87 -10.71 4.13 -16.59
N GLN A 88 -9.44 3.79 -16.78
CA GLN A 88 -8.70 4.06 -18.00
C GLN A 88 -8.70 2.82 -18.89
N LYS A 89 -8.82 2.99 -20.21
CA LYS A 89 -8.73 1.89 -21.18
C LYS A 89 -7.27 1.39 -21.27
N VAL A 90 -6.91 0.46 -20.40
CA VAL A 90 -5.60 -0.17 -20.38
C VAL A 90 -5.64 -1.41 -21.26
N LYS A 91 -4.60 -1.67 -22.05
CA LYS A 91 -4.44 -2.90 -22.83
C LYS A 91 -3.10 -3.54 -22.49
N LEU A 92 -3.14 -4.66 -21.79
CA LEU A 92 -1.95 -5.42 -21.42
C LEU A 92 -1.35 -6.12 -22.65
N ARG A 93 -0.02 -6.08 -22.76
CA ARG A 93 0.80 -6.81 -23.72
C ARG A 93 1.45 -8.02 -23.04
N SER A 94 2.01 -8.94 -23.81
CA SER A 94 2.59 -10.20 -23.30
C SER A 94 3.73 -10.02 -22.29
N GLY A 95 4.40 -8.86 -22.26
CA GLY A 95 5.46 -8.55 -21.29
C GLY A 95 5.00 -7.72 -20.09
N ASP A 96 3.75 -7.27 -20.09
CA ASP A 96 3.19 -6.48 -18.99
C ASP A 96 2.80 -7.39 -17.81
N ILE A 97 2.53 -6.81 -16.64
CA ILE A 97 2.19 -7.55 -15.41
C ILE A 97 0.85 -7.02 -14.89
N TYR A 98 0.06 -7.86 -14.24
CA TYR A 98 -1.12 -7.43 -13.50
C TYR A 98 -1.14 -8.02 -12.10
N ALA A 99 -1.79 -7.33 -11.17
CA ALA A 99 -1.96 -7.76 -9.80
C ALA A 99 -3.42 -8.15 -9.53
N THR A 100 -3.61 -9.27 -8.85
CA THR A 100 -4.92 -9.71 -8.35
C THR A 100 -4.93 -9.74 -6.83
N LEU A 101 -6.08 -9.42 -6.24
CA LEU A 101 -6.36 -9.66 -4.83
C LEU A 101 -7.00 -11.05 -4.70
N ASP A 102 -6.46 -11.90 -3.82
CA ASP A 102 -6.98 -13.25 -3.57
C ASP A 102 -7.85 -13.25 -2.31
N GLU A 103 -7.25 -13.19 -1.13
CA GLU A 103 -7.96 -12.94 0.14
C GLU A 103 -7.81 -11.47 0.60
N SER A 104 -8.74 -11.03 1.45
CA SER A 104 -8.75 -9.69 2.04
C SER A 104 -7.56 -9.48 2.99
N TYR A 105 -7.02 -8.26 3.02
CA TYR A 105 -6.05 -7.89 4.05
C TYR A 105 -6.66 -7.99 5.46
N ILE A 106 -5.83 -8.39 6.41
CA ILE A 106 -6.14 -8.29 7.84
C ILE A 106 -5.68 -6.90 8.28
N THR A 107 -6.64 -6.04 8.60
CA THR A 107 -6.40 -4.68 9.11
C THR A 107 -6.42 -4.66 10.63
N THR A 108 -5.86 -3.61 11.21
CA THR A 108 -5.81 -3.45 12.68
C THR A 108 -7.19 -3.22 13.29
N SER A 109 -8.15 -2.66 12.53
CA SER A 109 -9.49 -2.35 13.04
C SER A 109 -10.43 -3.55 13.07
N THR A 110 -10.31 -4.50 12.14
CA THR A 110 -11.28 -5.61 12.07
C THR A 110 -10.73 -6.93 12.60
N GLY A 111 -9.42 -7.19 12.56
CA GLY A 111 -8.80 -8.46 13.02
C GLY A 111 -9.39 -9.75 12.42
N ARG A 112 -10.39 -9.60 11.54
CA ARG A 112 -11.33 -10.58 11.04
C ARG A 112 -11.53 -10.27 9.56
N GLN A 113 -11.21 -11.27 8.76
CA GLN A 113 -11.39 -11.31 7.33
C GLN A 113 -12.84 -10.95 6.97
N LYS A 114 -13.02 -9.84 6.27
CA LYS A 114 -14.30 -9.53 5.61
C LYS A 114 -14.18 -10.09 4.20
N ASP A 115 -14.88 -11.18 3.94
CA ASP A 115 -14.88 -11.80 2.61
C ASP A 115 -15.46 -10.80 1.61
N PHE A 116 -14.67 -10.41 0.61
CA PHE A 116 -15.14 -9.58 -0.50
C PHE A 116 -16.07 -10.35 -1.47
N SER A 117 -16.52 -11.56 -1.09
CA SER A 117 -17.30 -12.47 -1.93
C SER A 117 -18.71 -11.98 -2.30
N ASN A 118 -19.18 -10.87 -1.73
CA ASN A 118 -20.58 -10.44 -1.86
C ASN A 118 -20.81 -9.21 -2.76
N ALA A 119 -19.84 -8.81 -3.59
CA ALA A 119 -20.05 -7.73 -4.57
C ALA A 119 -19.89 -8.24 -6.00
N GLU A 120 -21.01 -8.29 -6.71
CA GLU A 120 -21.18 -8.46 -8.16
C GLU A 120 -20.86 -9.85 -8.72
N GLN A 121 -21.70 -10.81 -8.36
CA GLN A 121 -21.96 -11.99 -9.18
C GLN A 121 -22.88 -11.55 -10.33
N ASP A 122 -22.31 -10.98 -11.39
CA ASP A 122 -23.00 -10.84 -12.67
C ASP A 122 -22.25 -11.59 -13.77
N SER A 123 -22.97 -12.56 -14.36
CA SER A 123 -22.70 -13.23 -15.63
C SER A 123 -21.56 -14.27 -15.75
N ASP A 124 -22.01 -15.51 -15.94
CA ASP A 124 -21.46 -16.58 -16.78
C ASP A 124 -20.34 -17.46 -16.21
N GLY A 125 -20.73 -18.57 -15.56
CA GLY A 125 -20.14 -19.92 -15.65
C GLY A 125 -18.65 -20.16 -15.43
N ALA A 126 -17.85 -19.13 -15.22
CA ALA A 126 -16.41 -19.18 -15.06
C ALA A 126 -16.05 -19.10 -13.58
N THR A 127 -14.99 -19.82 -13.21
CA THR A 127 -14.30 -19.73 -11.92
C THR A 127 -14.27 -18.29 -11.41
N PRO A 128 -14.42 -18.04 -10.09
CA PRO A 128 -14.40 -16.69 -9.52
C PRO A 128 -13.19 -15.93 -10.06
N GLU A 129 -13.45 -14.93 -10.91
CA GLU A 129 -12.41 -14.14 -11.56
C GLU A 129 -11.67 -13.40 -10.44
N LYS A 130 -10.43 -13.82 -10.11
CA LYS A 130 -9.62 -13.16 -9.08
C LYS A 130 -9.62 -11.65 -9.36
N ARG A 131 -9.97 -10.84 -8.36
CA ARG A 131 -10.21 -9.41 -8.56
C ARG A 131 -8.91 -8.74 -8.99
N ILE A 132 -8.80 -8.37 -10.25
CA ILE A 132 -7.67 -7.61 -10.77
C ILE A 132 -7.74 -6.21 -10.14
N ILE A 133 -6.66 -5.82 -9.48
CA ILE A 133 -6.55 -4.55 -8.73
C ILE A 133 -5.57 -3.57 -9.37
N ALA A 134 -4.58 -4.07 -10.12
CA ALA A 134 -3.62 -3.22 -10.80
C ALA A 134 -3.12 -3.82 -12.12
N ALA A 135 -2.70 -2.95 -13.02
CA ALA A 135 -2.06 -3.26 -14.29
C ALA A 135 -0.76 -2.47 -14.38
N ILE A 136 0.34 -3.13 -14.73
CA ILE A 136 1.68 -2.57 -14.82
C ILE A 136 2.15 -2.70 -16.26
N CYS A 137 2.09 -1.60 -16.99
CA CYS A 137 2.45 -1.53 -18.40
C CYS A 137 3.86 -0.98 -18.54
N GLN A 138 4.74 -1.73 -19.21
CA GLN A 138 6.12 -1.29 -19.43
C GLN A 138 6.15 -0.25 -20.57
N ASN A 139 6.61 0.97 -20.36
CA ASN A 139 6.66 1.94 -21.46
C ASN A 139 7.96 1.75 -22.27
N ASP A 140 9.08 1.68 -21.55
CA ASP A 140 10.43 1.47 -22.08
C ASP A 140 11.26 0.64 -21.06
N ASN A 141 12.59 0.65 -21.19
CA ASN A 141 13.47 -0.12 -20.31
C ASN A 141 13.61 0.46 -18.89
N THR A 142 13.27 1.72 -18.66
CA THR A 142 13.49 2.44 -17.40
C THR A 142 12.23 3.07 -16.82
N THR A 143 11.11 3.03 -17.55
CA THR A 143 9.83 3.58 -17.17
C THR A 143 8.69 2.61 -17.43
N SER A 144 7.72 2.65 -16.55
CA SER A 144 6.48 1.87 -16.58
C SER A 144 5.34 2.71 -16.02
N THR A 145 4.13 2.42 -16.47
CA THR A 145 2.90 3.03 -15.97
C THR A 145 2.10 2.00 -15.20
N ILE A 146 1.70 2.34 -13.98
CA ILE A 146 0.90 1.47 -13.11
C ILE A 146 -0.49 2.09 -12.94
N TYR A 147 -1.49 1.31 -13.31
CA TYR A 147 -2.90 1.66 -13.20
C TYR A 147 -3.51 0.84 -12.08
N PHE A 148 -4.25 1.49 -11.17
CA PHE A 148 -5.08 0.77 -10.20
C PHE A 148 -6.52 0.81 -10.68
N ARG A 149 -7.23 -0.33 -10.59
CA ARG A 149 -8.60 -0.48 -11.11
C ARG A 149 -9.53 0.62 -10.60
N ASP A 150 -9.49 0.85 -9.29
CA ASP A 150 -10.40 1.74 -8.56
C ASP A 150 -9.82 3.17 -8.42
N ALA A 151 -8.69 3.48 -9.07
CA ALA A 151 -8.09 4.81 -9.05
C ALA A 151 -8.26 5.51 -10.40
N ARG A 152 -8.52 6.81 -10.36
CA ARG A 152 -8.50 7.67 -11.55
C ARG A 152 -7.09 8.11 -11.93
N CYS A 153 -6.18 8.10 -10.97
CA CYS A 153 -4.79 8.44 -11.17
C CYS A 153 -3.95 7.21 -11.54
N ARG A 154 -2.84 7.44 -12.24
CA ARG A 154 -1.87 6.42 -12.59
C ARG A 154 -0.51 6.77 -12.01
N TRP A 155 0.28 5.76 -11.67
CA TRP A 155 1.65 5.98 -11.22
C TRP A 155 2.59 5.88 -12.41
N GLN A 156 3.43 6.89 -12.56
CA GLN A 156 4.57 6.82 -13.47
C GLN A 156 5.81 6.43 -12.67
N THR A 157 6.51 5.44 -13.19
CA THR A 157 7.76 4.96 -12.60
C THR A 157 8.94 5.51 -13.37
N SER A 158 9.99 5.90 -12.65
CA SER A 158 11.28 6.21 -13.24
C SER A 158 12.39 5.60 -12.40
N VAL A 159 13.38 5.02 -13.08
CA VAL A 159 14.61 4.52 -12.47
C VAL A 159 15.69 5.58 -12.64
N SER A 160 16.27 6.02 -11.53
CA SER A 160 17.43 6.91 -11.55
C SER A 160 18.65 6.20 -10.97
N THR A 161 19.71 6.11 -11.77
CA THR A 161 21.06 5.71 -11.37
C THR A 161 21.96 6.94 -11.53
N GLY A 162 22.32 7.61 -10.43
CA GLY A 162 23.20 8.77 -10.47
C GLY A 162 24.62 8.45 -10.96
N LEU A 163 25.30 9.47 -11.49
CA LEU A 163 26.61 9.38 -12.15
C LEU A 163 27.78 8.92 -11.26
N ALA A 164 27.58 8.80 -9.94
CA ALA A 164 28.63 8.47 -8.97
C ALA A 164 28.15 7.39 -7.99
N GLN A 165 28.37 6.11 -8.33
CA GLN A 165 28.15 4.93 -7.45
C GLN A 165 26.83 4.92 -6.66
N SER A 166 25.80 5.66 -7.09
CA SER A 166 24.58 5.78 -6.32
C SER A 166 23.72 4.55 -6.58
N THR A 167 23.36 3.86 -5.52
CA THR A 167 22.37 2.79 -5.51
C THR A 167 21.12 3.16 -6.32
N PRO A 168 20.54 2.23 -7.08
CA PRO A 168 19.36 2.50 -7.90
C PRO A 168 18.21 3.02 -7.02
N THR A 169 17.53 4.05 -7.53
CA THR A 169 16.36 4.65 -6.90
C THR A 169 15.18 4.53 -7.84
N TYR A 170 14.10 3.95 -7.32
CA TYR A 170 12.87 3.71 -8.05
C TYR A 170 11.81 4.69 -7.55
N ARG A 171 11.38 5.59 -8.43
CA ARG A 171 10.51 6.69 -8.07
C ARG A 171 9.14 6.54 -8.73
N PHE A 172 8.10 6.80 -7.96
CA PHE A 172 6.71 6.66 -8.34
C PHE A 172 6.00 7.99 -8.10
N THR A 173 5.48 8.58 -9.18
CA THR A 173 4.73 9.84 -9.14
C THR A 173 3.31 9.62 -9.60
N ILE A 174 2.35 10.15 -8.85
CA ILE A 174 0.95 10.16 -9.24
C ILE A 174 0.75 11.16 -10.36
N ASN A 175 0.30 10.68 -11.52
CA ASN A 175 -0.19 11.48 -12.62
C ASN A 175 -1.73 11.43 -12.58
N ASP A 176 -2.33 12.58 -12.33
CA ASP A 176 -3.78 12.78 -12.34
C ASP A 176 -4.12 13.60 -13.59
N GLU A 177 -5.03 13.10 -14.42
CA GLU A 177 -5.39 13.71 -15.70
C GLU A 177 -6.03 15.09 -15.52
N ASN A 178 -6.59 15.39 -14.34
CA ASN A 178 -7.21 16.68 -14.03
C ASN A 178 -6.24 17.67 -13.34
N ARG A 179 -4.98 17.28 -13.10
CA ARG A 179 -4.00 18.19 -12.50
C ARG A 179 -3.41 19.12 -13.54
N ASP A 180 -3.20 20.37 -13.12
CA ASP A 180 -2.38 21.32 -13.87
C ASP A 180 -0.97 20.73 -14.06
N ILE A 181 -0.46 20.82 -15.29
CA ILE A 181 0.86 20.32 -15.72
C ILE A 181 1.98 20.94 -14.88
N SER A 182 1.71 22.09 -14.25
CA SER A 182 2.61 22.83 -13.36
C SER A 182 2.80 22.21 -11.96
N ASP A 183 1.96 21.27 -11.51
CA ASP A 183 2.11 20.57 -10.21
C ASP A 183 2.64 19.14 -10.43
N PRO A 184 3.97 18.91 -10.36
CA PRO A 184 4.62 17.63 -10.70
C PRO A 184 4.34 16.48 -9.71
N GLY A 185 3.21 16.50 -9.02
CA GLY A 185 2.78 15.51 -8.04
C GLY A 185 3.17 15.92 -6.62
N ARG A 186 2.15 16.16 -5.77
CA ARG A 186 2.31 16.49 -4.34
C ARG A 186 3.02 15.39 -3.55
N ILE A 187 2.68 14.14 -3.85
CA ILE A 187 3.20 12.95 -3.15
C ILE A 187 3.99 12.08 -4.12
N ILE A 188 5.16 11.66 -3.66
CA ILE A 188 6.05 10.72 -4.35
C ILE A 188 6.27 9.53 -3.43
N LEU A 189 6.18 8.33 -3.99
CA LEU A 189 6.68 7.13 -3.35
C LEU A 189 8.03 6.76 -3.98
N GLN A 190 9.01 6.42 -3.15
CA GLN A 190 10.37 6.16 -3.62
C GLN A 190 10.97 4.97 -2.89
N TRP A 191 11.31 3.92 -3.64
CA TRP A 191 12.11 2.80 -3.14
C TRP A 191 13.59 3.09 -3.38
N GLU A 192 14.37 3.09 -2.30
CA GLU A 192 15.84 3.26 -2.35
C GLU A 192 16.50 1.94 -1.95
N LYS A 193 17.44 1.44 -2.78
CA LYS A 193 18.28 0.31 -2.42
C LYS A 193 19.24 0.72 -1.30
N ARG A 194 19.34 -0.09 -0.26
CA ARG A 194 20.24 0.07 0.88
C ARG A 194 21.07 -1.21 1.00
N SER A 195 22.39 -1.05 1.02
CA SER A 195 23.30 -2.12 1.38
C SER A 195 23.43 -2.17 2.90
N LYS A 196 23.39 -3.35 3.51
CA LYS A 196 23.89 -3.52 4.88
C LYS A 196 25.41 -3.37 4.84
N GLU A 197 25.93 -2.20 5.22
CA GLU A 197 27.37 -1.89 5.28
C GLU A 197 28.21 -2.88 6.11
N ASN A 198 27.59 -3.75 6.93
CA ASN A 198 28.27 -4.71 7.79
C ASN A 198 28.08 -6.19 7.39
N ALA A 199 27.52 -6.49 6.21
CA ALA A 199 27.39 -7.87 5.75
C ALA A 199 28.73 -8.38 5.19
N LEU A 200 29.54 -9.03 6.03
CA LEU A 200 30.68 -9.81 5.57
C LEU A 200 30.17 -10.91 4.63
N GLY A 201 30.52 -10.78 3.34
CA GLY A 201 30.33 -11.81 2.32
C GLY A 201 28.96 -11.77 1.64
N GLY A 202 28.89 -11.08 0.49
CA GLY A 202 28.16 -11.40 -0.74
C GLY A 202 26.74 -12.01 -0.70
N SER A 203 26.07 -12.02 0.44
CA SER A 203 24.78 -12.67 0.61
C SER A 203 23.67 -11.78 0.06
N LEU A 204 22.78 -12.35 -0.76
CA LEU A 204 21.54 -11.71 -1.22
C LEU A 204 20.69 -11.18 -0.03
N ASP A 205 20.92 -11.71 1.17
CA ASP A 205 20.26 -11.31 2.42
C ASP A 205 20.75 -9.96 2.97
N ALA A 206 21.76 -9.37 2.33
CA ALA A 206 22.27 -8.03 2.62
C ALA A 206 21.55 -6.91 1.86
N GLU A 207 20.76 -7.25 0.83
CA GLU A 207 20.04 -6.27 0.02
C GLU A 207 18.67 -5.95 0.62
N GLN A 208 18.46 -4.67 0.97
CA GLN A 208 17.19 -4.18 1.47
C GLN A 208 16.76 -2.94 0.70
N PHE A 209 15.47 -2.82 0.43
CA PHE A 209 14.87 -1.59 -0.05
C PHE A 209 14.10 -0.90 1.06
N VAL A 210 14.13 0.43 1.04
CA VAL A 210 13.35 1.28 1.95
C VAL A 210 12.38 2.11 1.13
N LEU A 211 11.09 2.05 1.47
CA LEU A 211 10.07 2.89 0.86
C LEU A 211 9.93 4.19 1.63
N LEU A 212 9.98 5.27 0.87
CA LEU A 212 9.91 6.63 1.36
C LEU A 212 8.70 7.32 0.73
N LEU A 213 7.87 7.93 1.57
CA LEU A 213 6.85 8.87 1.16
C LEU A 213 7.43 10.28 1.26
N ILE A 214 7.46 10.98 0.14
CA ILE A 214 7.94 12.37 0.03
C ILE A 214 6.74 13.25 -0.28
N ASP A 215 6.39 14.14 0.65
CA ASP A 215 5.36 15.16 0.47
C ASP A 215 6.06 16.49 0.19
N ARG A 216 6.01 16.92 -1.08
CA ARG A 216 6.68 18.13 -1.55
C ARG A 216 6.08 19.40 -0.96
N LYS A 217 4.77 19.42 -0.73
CA LYS A 217 4.08 20.59 -0.16
C LYS A 217 4.51 20.82 1.28
N ALA A 218 4.54 19.75 2.07
CA ALA A 218 4.98 19.80 3.46
C ALA A 218 6.50 19.69 3.65
N ARG A 219 7.28 19.57 2.55
CA ARG A 219 8.74 19.36 2.55
C ARG A 219 9.20 18.26 3.52
N ARG A 220 8.44 17.18 3.62
CA ARG A 220 8.69 16.05 4.54
C ARG A 220 8.99 14.77 3.78
N LYS A 221 9.83 13.93 4.37
CA LYS A 221 10.20 12.59 3.88
C LYS A 221 10.04 11.59 5.02
N CYS A 222 9.31 10.51 4.78
CA CYS A 222 8.92 9.55 5.81
C CYS A 222 9.18 8.14 5.32
N ARG A 223 9.83 7.31 6.13
CA ARG A 223 9.96 5.88 5.85
C ARG A 223 8.66 5.17 6.21
N ILE A 224 8.11 4.41 5.27
CA ILE A 224 6.81 3.73 5.45
C ILE A 224 6.88 2.22 5.29
N ALA A 225 7.89 1.69 4.61
CA ALA A 225 8.08 0.25 4.48
C ALA A 225 9.52 -0.13 4.21
N THR A 226 9.80 -1.42 4.33
CA THR A 226 11.00 -2.06 3.81
C THR A 226 10.68 -3.33 3.06
N MET A 227 11.54 -3.68 2.13
CA MET A 227 11.43 -4.89 1.33
C MET A 227 12.78 -5.60 1.30
N THR A 228 12.76 -6.92 1.42
CA THR A 228 13.91 -7.83 1.22
C THR A 228 13.49 -8.91 0.22
N PRO A 229 14.40 -9.76 -0.28
CA PRO A 229 14.03 -10.84 -1.21
C PRO A 229 12.97 -11.81 -0.65
N GLY A 230 12.82 -11.89 0.67
CA GLY A 230 11.85 -12.72 1.36
C GLY A 230 10.50 -12.07 1.64
N GLY A 231 10.37 -10.74 1.60
CA GLY A 231 9.11 -10.10 1.96
C GLY A 231 9.11 -8.60 2.19
N PHE A 232 8.00 -8.11 2.72
CA PHE A 232 7.74 -6.71 3.03
C PHE A 232 7.47 -6.53 4.52
N LYS A 233 7.90 -5.40 5.06
CA LYS A 233 7.49 -4.92 6.38
C LYS A 233 7.01 -3.49 6.25
N ILE A 234 5.73 -3.27 6.49
CA ILE A 234 5.08 -1.95 6.46
C ILE A 234 5.02 -1.45 7.90
N VAL A 235 5.53 -0.24 8.13
CA VAL A 235 5.48 0.45 9.42
C VAL A 235 5.24 1.91 9.12
N VAL A 236 4.02 2.38 9.37
CA VAL A 236 3.64 3.77 9.16
C VAL A 236 3.23 4.40 10.47
N CYS A 237 3.82 5.55 10.71
CA CYS A 237 3.59 6.34 11.90
C CYS A 237 3.45 7.80 11.47
N PHE A 238 2.37 8.09 10.74
CA PHE A 238 2.12 9.42 10.19
C PHE A 238 0.63 9.72 10.09
N ASP A 239 0.28 10.98 10.32
CA ASP A 239 -1.05 11.53 10.03
C ASP A 239 -1.21 11.70 8.52
N LEU A 240 -1.55 10.61 7.83
CA LEU A 240 -2.12 10.65 6.49
C LEU A 240 -3.63 10.90 6.66
N THR A 241 -4.00 12.18 6.72
CA THR A 241 -5.39 12.58 6.97
C THR A 241 -6.34 12.29 5.80
N GLU A 242 -5.84 11.95 4.60
CA GLU A 242 -6.69 11.68 3.45
C GLU A 242 -6.16 10.49 2.62
N PRO A 243 -6.88 9.36 2.57
CA PRO A 243 -6.66 8.34 1.56
C PRO A 243 -7.00 8.92 0.18
N MET A 244 -6.14 8.70 -0.83
CA MET A 244 -6.48 9.04 -2.23
C MET A 244 -7.49 8.07 -2.87
N ALA A 245 -8.11 7.21 -2.07
CA ALA A 245 -9.15 6.28 -2.50
C ALA A 245 -10.53 6.91 -2.37
N SER A 246 -11.19 7.15 -3.50
CA SER A 246 -12.60 7.52 -3.59
C SER A 246 -13.47 6.27 -3.38
N THR A 247 -13.52 5.76 -2.15
CA THR A 247 -14.48 4.71 -1.79
C THR A 247 -15.26 5.15 -0.56
N VAL A 248 -16.59 5.06 -0.67
CA VAL A 248 -17.55 5.21 0.43
C VAL A 248 -17.34 4.03 1.38
N VAL A 249 -16.32 4.11 2.24
CA VAL A 249 -16.00 3.05 3.22
C VAL A 249 -16.44 3.52 4.59
N GLN A 250 -17.13 2.63 5.30
CA GLN A 250 -17.66 2.82 6.66
C GLN A 250 -16.56 3.18 7.68
N ASP A 251 -15.33 2.70 7.46
CA ASP A 251 -14.14 2.99 8.25
C ASP A 251 -13.02 3.59 7.36
N ARG A 252 -12.71 4.87 7.58
CA ARG A 252 -11.64 5.58 6.86
C ARG A 252 -10.25 5.03 7.20
N HIS A 253 -10.07 4.51 8.40
CA HIS A 253 -8.81 3.97 8.86
C HIS A 253 -8.48 2.65 8.14
N GLU A 254 -9.43 1.73 8.12
CA GLU A 254 -9.33 0.47 7.37
C GLU A 254 -9.07 0.72 5.88
N ALA A 255 -9.78 1.67 5.28
CA ALA A 255 -9.59 2.03 3.88
C ALA A 255 -8.16 2.54 3.61
N LEU A 256 -7.60 3.34 4.52
CA LEU A 256 -6.23 3.83 4.42
C LEU A 256 -5.21 2.68 4.52
N GLU A 257 -5.40 1.74 5.45
CA GLU A 257 -4.53 0.56 5.59
C GLU A 257 -4.54 -0.30 4.32
N ILE A 258 -5.72 -0.65 3.82
CA ILE A 258 -5.89 -1.46 2.61
C ILE A 258 -5.25 -0.75 1.40
N TRP A 259 -5.48 0.57 1.27
CA TRP A 259 -4.86 1.36 0.23
C TRP A 259 -3.34 1.32 0.34
N LEU A 260 -2.79 1.57 1.53
CA LEU A 260 -1.35 1.58 1.77
C LEU A 260 -0.70 0.23 1.47
N TYR A 261 -1.32 -0.88 1.90
CA TYR A 261 -0.85 -2.23 1.62
C TYR A 261 -0.85 -2.48 0.11
N THR A 262 -1.97 -2.20 -0.55
CA THR A 262 -2.12 -2.39 -2.00
C THR A 262 -1.07 -1.61 -2.78
N GLN A 263 -0.87 -0.33 -2.46
CA GLN A 263 0.14 0.51 -3.13
C GLN A 263 1.54 -0.03 -2.85
N THR A 264 1.91 -0.22 -1.58
CA THR A 264 3.26 -0.64 -1.19
C THR A 264 3.66 -1.97 -1.81
N LEU A 265 2.78 -2.96 -1.74
CA LEU A 265 3.02 -4.30 -2.26
C LEU A 265 3.07 -4.32 -3.79
N THR A 266 2.17 -3.61 -4.48
CA THR A 266 2.16 -3.57 -5.96
C THR A 266 3.39 -2.86 -6.49
N LEU A 267 3.70 -1.66 -5.97
CA LEU A 267 4.86 -0.88 -6.43
C LEU A 267 6.17 -1.57 -6.09
N GLY A 268 6.27 -2.14 -4.88
CA GLY A 268 7.45 -2.90 -4.46
C GLY A 268 7.64 -4.20 -5.24
N SER A 269 6.56 -4.90 -5.60
CA SER A 269 6.64 -6.08 -6.48
C SER A 269 7.23 -5.75 -7.84
N TRP A 270 6.90 -4.58 -8.41
CA TRP A 270 7.54 -4.13 -9.64
C TRP A 270 9.03 -3.84 -9.43
N VAL A 271 9.43 -3.24 -8.31
CA VAL A 271 10.87 -3.06 -7.98
C VAL A 271 11.58 -4.40 -7.87
N ALA A 272 10.99 -5.37 -7.17
CA ALA A 272 11.53 -6.72 -7.06
C ALA A 272 11.66 -7.41 -8.45
N TYR A 273 10.72 -7.13 -9.37
CA TYR A 273 10.81 -7.60 -10.76
C TYR A 273 12.02 -7.00 -11.48
N GLN A 274 12.23 -5.68 -11.37
CA GLN A 274 13.36 -4.98 -12.01
C GLN A 274 14.71 -5.44 -11.45
N GLU A 275 14.79 -5.76 -10.16
CA GLU A 275 16.00 -6.27 -9.51
C GLU A 275 16.23 -7.77 -9.75
N GLY A 276 15.40 -8.41 -10.58
CA GLY A 276 15.52 -9.83 -10.90
C GLY A 276 15.18 -10.76 -9.75
N TRP A 277 14.63 -10.24 -8.64
CA TRP A 277 14.28 -11.06 -7.48
C TRP A 277 13.15 -12.04 -7.79
N LEU A 278 12.42 -11.85 -8.88
CA LEU A 278 11.27 -12.68 -9.27
C LEU A 278 11.57 -13.62 -10.44
N ASN A 279 12.76 -13.53 -11.02
CA ASN A 279 13.18 -14.35 -12.15
C ASN A 279 14.09 -15.47 -11.63
N TYR A 280 13.59 -16.71 -11.64
CA TYR A 280 14.45 -17.89 -11.61
C TYR A 280 14.53 -18.43 -13.04
N ASN A 281 15.76 -18.50 -13.56
CA ASN A 281 16.09 -19.31 -14.74
C ASN A 281 16.22 -20.77 -14.34
#